data_AF-A0A4Q5R6M4-F1
#
_entry.id   AF-A0A4Q5R6M4-F1
#
_cell.length_a   1.000
_cell.length_b   1.000
_cell.length_c   1.000
_cell.angle_alpha   90.00
_cell.angle_beta   90.00
_cell.angle_gamma   90.00
#
_symmetry.space_group_name_H-M   'P 1'
#
loop_
_entity.id
_entity.type
_entity.pdbx_description
1 polymer ?
#
loop_
_entity_poly.entity_id
_entity_poly.type
_entity_poly.pdbx_seq_one_letter_code
_entity_poly.pdbx_strand_id
1 'polypeptide(L)'
;MNGITVLSDINLDGLINANELGLDNLIDVQVALGADALVGSVVSVNGQDYTVNAGDVGNGYIVAQVAPNAQGALSITVAAVDS
;
A
#
# COMPACT_ATOMS: atom_id res chain seq x y z
N MET A 1 -3.65 -10.63 -11.01
CA MET A 1 -4.06 -10.68 -9.60
C MET A 1 -3.65 -9.35 -9.00
N ASN A 2 -4.59 -8.48 -8.66
CA ASN A 2 -4.28 -7.23 -7.97
C ASN A 2 -4.23 -7.56 -6.48
N GLY A 3 -3.04 -7.80 -5.96
CA GLY A 3 -2.79 -8.15 -4.56
C GLY A 3 -2.39 -6.95 -3.72
N ILE A 4 -2.67 -7.02 -2.43
CA ILE A 4 -2.16 -6.11 -1.40
C ILE A 4 -1.30 -6.94 -0.46
N THR A 5 -0.06 -6.50 -0.21
CA THR A 5 0.85 -7.12 0.76
C THR A 5 1.22 -6.07 1.79
N VAL A 6 1.09 -6.39 3.08
CA VAL A 6 1.53 -5.50 4.15
C VAL A 6 2.97 -5.87 4.51
N LEU A 7 3.93 -5.00 4.16
CA LEU A 7 5.36 -5.27 4.36
C LEU A 7 5.77 -5.15 5.82
N SER A 8 5.07 -4.30 6.57
CA SER A 8 5.29 -4.08 8.00
C SER A 8 4.81 -5.22 8.89
N ASP A 9 3.89 -6.07 8.42
CA ASP A 9 3.45 -7.28 9.13
C ASP A 9 4.53 -8.37 9.03
N ILE A 10 5.57 -8.24 9.84
CA ILE A 10 6.74 -9.11 9.81
C ILE A 10 6.47 -10.53 10.32
N ASN A 11 5.40 -10.71 11.11
CA ASN A 11 5.04 -12.00 11.69
C ASN A 11 3.90 -12.71 10.91
N LEU A 12 3.22 -11.98 10.01
CA LEU A 12 2.14 -12.43 9.13
C LEU A 12 0.91 -12.99 9.86
N ASP A 13 0.60 -12.46 11.05
CA ASP A 13 -0.59 -12.81 11.82
C ASP A 13 -1.83 -11.96 11.44
N GLY A 14 -1.66 -10.97 10.55
CA GLY A 14 -2.72 -10.09 10.07
C GLY A 14 -3.08 -8.96 11.05
N LEU A 15 -2.29 -8.75 12.10
CA LEU A 15 -2.41 -7.67 13.06
C LEU A 15 -1.13 -6.83 13.04
N ILE A 16 -1.27 -5.51 13.25
CA ILE A 16 -0.11 -4.61 13.40
C ILE A 16 0.03 -4.24 14.87
N ASN A 17 1.18 -4.55 15.44
CA ASN A 17 1.56 -4.16 16.79
C ASN A 17 2.68 -3.10 16.81
N ALA A 18 3.06 -2.66 18.02
CA ALA A 18 4.04 -1.58 18.19
C ALA A 18 5.46 -1.93 17.69
N ASN A 19 5.79 -3.21 17.55
CA ASN A 19 7.08 -3.65 17.00
C ASN A 19 7.10 -3.64 15.47
N GLU A 20 5.92 -3.63 14.86
CA GLU A 20 5.70 -3.72 13.42
C GLU A 20 5.44 -2.34 12.81
N LEU A 21 5.19 -1.36 13.67
CA LEU A 21 4.92 0.00 13.29
C LEU A 21 6.23 0.74 12.98
N GLY A 22 6.23 1.51 11.89
CA GLY A 22 7.34 2.40 11.55
C GLY A 22 7.57 3.47 12.63
N LEU A 23 8.75 4.10 12.62
CA LEU A 23 9.09 5.19 13.54
C LEU A 23 8.17 6.42 13.40
N ASP A 24 7.51 6.52 12.24
CA ASP A 24 6.52 7.54 11.89
C ASP A 24 5.08 7.16 12.29
N ASN A 25 4.89 6.03 12.96
CA ASN A 25 3.60 5.44 13.27
C ASN A 25 2.76 5.02 12.04
N LEU A 26 3.41 4.74 10.91
CA LEU A 26 2.77 4.24 9.70
C LEU A 26 3.22 2.81 9.38
N ILE A 27 2.49 2.15 8.49
CA ILE A 27 2.86 0.85 7.90
C ILE A 27 3.07 0.98 6.39
N ASP A 28 3.99 0.18 5.87
CA ASP A 28 4.25 0.08 4.44
C ASP A 28 3.37 -1.01 3.82
N VAL A 29 2.60 -0.62 2.82
CA VAL A 29 1.69 -1.50 2.09
C VAL A 29 2.09 -1.50 0.63
N GLN A 30 2.41 -2.68 0.12
CA GLN A 30 2.60 -2.91 -1.31
C GLN A 30 1.25 -3.09 -1.99
N VAL A 31 1.01 -2.31 -3.03
CA VAL A 31 -0.20 -2.39 -3.85
C VAL A 31 0.21 -2.74 -5.28
N ALA A 32 -0.21 -3.91 -5.75
CA ALA A 32 0.10 -4.37 -7.10
C ALA A 32 -0.56 -3.46 -8.16
N LEU A 33 0.21 -3.13 -9.19
CA LEU A 33 -0.26 -2.39 -10.35
C LEU A 33 -0.88 -3.33 -11.38
N GLY A 34 -1.85 -2.81 -12.14
CA GLY A 34 -2.32 -3.47 -13.36
C GLY A 34 -1.22 -3.52 -14.42
N ALA A 35 -1.33 -4.46 -15.37
CA ALA A 35 -0.36 -4.59 -16.46
C ALA A 35 -0.35 -3.36 -17.42
N ASP A 36 -1.39 -2.54 -17.32
CA ASP A 36 -1.63 -1.30 -18.04
C ASP A 36 -1.26 -0.04 -17.25
N ALA A 37 -0.80 -0.16 -16.00
CA ALA A 37 -0.39 1.00 -15.21
C ALA A 37 0.81 1.72 -15.86
N LEU A 38 0.72 3.05 -15.95
CA LEU A 38 1.74 3.90 -16.55
C LEU A 38 2.30 4.87 -15.53
N VAL A 39 3.47 5.43 -15.86
CA VAL A 39 4.01 6.57 -15.10
C VAL A 39 3.02 7.73 -15.18
N GLY A 40 2.66 8.27 -14.03
CA GLY A 40 1.65 9.31 -13.89
C GLY A 40 0.25 8.80 -13.54
N SER A 41 -0.02 7.49 -13.64
CA SER A 41 -1.27 6.90 -13.11
C SER A 41 -1.40 7.18 -11.62
N VAL A 42 -2.64 7.28 -11.13
CA VAL A 42 -2.93 7.53 -9.71
C VAL A 42 -3.56 6.31 -9.07
N VAL A 43 -2.97 5.87 -7.97
CA VAL A 43 -3.52 4.83 -7.10
C VAL A 43 -3.94 5.47 -5.80
N SER A 44 -5.22 5.35 -5.45
CA SER A 44 -5.74 5.83 -4.17
C SER A 44 -5.74 4.70 -3.16
N VAL A 45 -5.03 4.89 -2.04
CA VAL A 45 -4.92 3.95 -0.92
C VAL A 45 -5.50 4.61 0.32
N ASN A 46 -6.61 4.08 0.84
CA ASN A 46 -7.36 4.67 1.95
C ASN A 46 -7.69 6.17 1.75
N GLY A 47 -7.93 6.59 0.51
CA GLY A 47 -8.23 7.97 0.14
C GLY A 47 -7.02 8.90 0.06
N GLN A 48 -5.80 8.38 0.17
CA GLN A 48 -4.56 9.09 -0.15
C GLN A 48 -4.08 8.68 -1.54
N ASP A 49 -3.75 9.65 -2.38
CA ASP A 49 -3.35 9.42 -3.76
C ASP A 49 -1.84 9.29 -3.90
N TYR A 50 -1.42 8.26 -4.64
CA TYR A 50 -0.03 7.96 -4.95
C TYR A 50 0.16 7.98 -6.47
N THR A 51 1.05 8.86 -6.95
CA THR A 51 1.43 8.90 -8.37
C THR A 51 2.45 7.83 -8.67
N VAL A 52 2.09 6.95 -9.61
CA VAL A 52 2.96 5.89 -10.12
C VAL A 52 4.17 6.49 -10.82
N ASN A 53 5.37 6.11 -10.40
CA ASN A 53 6.62 6.50 -11.04
C ASN A 53 7.24 5.36 -11.87
N ALA A 54 8.35 5.63 -12.56
CA ALA A 54 9.00 4.65 -13.44
C ALA A 54 9.53 3.40 -12.70
N GLY A 55 9.98 3.57 -11.45
CA GLY A 55 10.40 2.46 -10.60
C GLY A 55 9.22 1.56 -10.22
N ASP A 56 8.07 2.16 -9.90
CA ASP A 56 6.85 1.43 -9.55
C ASP A 56 6.36 0.56 -10.73
N VAL A 57 6.36 1.10 -11.95
CA VAL A 57 6.02 0.34 -13.17
C VAL A 57 7.01 -0.80 -13.40
N GLY A 58 8.31 -0.54 -13.22
CA GLY A 58 9.35 -1.58 -13.35
C GLY A 58 9.21 -2.71 -12.33
N ASN A 59 8.73 -2.39 -11.12
CA ASN A 59 8.49 -3.35 -10.05
C ASN A 59 7.10 -4.02 -10.14
N GLY A 60 6.14 -3.37 -10.81
CA GLY A 60 4.74 -3.81 -10.89
C GLY A 60 3.91 -3.49 -9.65
N TYR A 61 4.35 -2.56 -8.80
CA TYR A 61 3.63 -2.17 -7.58
C TYR A 61 4.10 -0.80 -7.07
N ILE A 62 3.24 -0.14 -6.28
CA ILE A 62 3.63 1.00 -5.43
C ILE A 62 3.84 0.53 -3.98
N VAL A 63 4.56 1.32 -3.18
CA VAL A 63 4.56 1.23 -1.72
C VAL A 63 3.83 2.45 -1.17
N ALA A 64 2.74 2.22 -0.45
CA ALA A 64 1.93 3.24 0.20
C ALA A 64 2.12 3.19 1.70
N GLN A 65 2.26 4.36 2.32
CA GLN A 65 2.29 4.49 3.78
C GLN A 65 0.88 4.68 4.33
N VAL A 66 0.42 3.76 5.15
CA VAL A 66 -0.94 3.75 5.69
C VAL A 66 -0.89 3.90 7.21
N ALA A 67 -1.76 4.73 7.78
CA ALA A 67 -1.92 4.78 9.23
C ALA A 67 -2.63 3.49 9.70
N PRO A 68 -2.12 2.77 10.70
CA PRO A 68 -2.86 1.66 11.28
C PRO A 68 -4.16 2.19 11.87
N ASN A 69 -5.27 1.49 11.70
CA ASN A 69 -6.44 1.78 12.52
C ASN A 69 -6.07 1.44 13.98
N ALA A 70 -6.41 2.33 14.91
CA ALA A 70 -6.09 2.15 16.32
C ALA A 70 -6.63 0.78 16.80
N GLN A 71 -5.71 -0.15 17.05
CA GLN A 71 -5.92 -1.52 17.53
C GLN A 71 -7.12 -2.26 16.89
N GLY A 72 -6.89 -2.92 15.76
CA GLY A 72 -7.87 -3.81 15.14
C GLY A 72 -7.41 -4.37 13.79
N ALA A 73 -8.26 -5.18 13.17
CA ALA A 73 -8.01 -5.73 11.84
C ALA A 73 -7.77 -4.62 10.81
N LEU A 74 -6.67 -4.68 10.06
CA LEU A 74 -6.35 -3.70 9.03
C LEU A 74 -7.43 -3.70 7.95
N SER A 75 -7.97 -2.52 7.65
CA SER A 75 -8.86 -2.31 6.50
C SER A 75 -8.13 -1.43 5.48
N ILE A 76 -7.64 -2.04 4.41
CA ILE A 76 -6.97 -1.34 3.30
C ILE A 76 -7.90 -1.37 2.09
N THR A 77 -8.35 -0.20 1.66
CA THR A 77 -9.13 -0.02 0.44
C THR A 77 -8.23 0.61 -0.62
N VAL A 78 -8.15 -0.04 -1.78
CA VAL A 78 -7.40 0.45 -2.95
C VAL A 78 -8.36 0.70 -4.10
N ALA A 79 -8.24 1.86 -4.73
CA ALA A 79 -8.89 2.16 -6.00
C ALA A 79 -7.85 2.70 -7.00
N ALA A 80 -7.85 2.16 -8.21
CA ALA A 80 -7.13 2.79 -9.32
C ALA A 80 -8.05 3.86 -9.92
N VAL A 81 -7.57 5.10 -10.03
CA VAL A 81 -8.23 6.14 -10.80
C VAL A 81 -7.46 6.23 -12.09
N ASP A 82 -7.98 5.55 -13.12
CA ASP A 82 -7.48 5.74 -14.48
C ASP A 82 -7.91 7.14 -14.94
N SER A 83 -6.96 7.90 -15.47
CA SER A 83 -7.15 9.32 -15.84
C SER A 83 -7.77 9.48 -17.21
#